data_AF-A0A1D7QF18-F1
#
_entry.id   AF-A0A1D7QF18-F1
#
_cell.length_a   1.000
_cell.length_b   1.000
_cell.length_c   1.000
_cell.angle_alpha   90.00
_cell.angle_beta   90.00
_cell.angle_gamma   90.00
#
_symmetry.space_group_name_H-M   'P 1'
#
loop_
_entity.id
_entity.type
_entity.pdbx_description
1 polymer ?
#
loop_
_entity_poly.entity_id
_entity_poly.type
_entity_poly.pdbx_seq_one_letter_code
_entity_poly.pdbx_strand_id
1 'polypeptide(L)' 'MKDCKGDAGYLDYVTTDFLIGEGENASYDKEIVDRINDIQKMDAETKSILFNVIDTYIQNFKTKQAFQ' A
#
# COMPACT_ATOMS: atom_id res chain seq x y z
N MET A 1 8.68 25.86 30.46
CA MET A 1 8.56 24.39 30.56
C MET A 1 7.80 23.94 29.32
N LYS A 2 8.49 23.30 28.38
CA LYS A 2 7.89 22.72 27.18
C LYS A 2 7.34 21.37 27.58
N ASP A 3 6.07 21.10 27.28
CA ASP A 3 5.53 19.74 27.12
C ASP A 3 4.23 19.83 26.29
N CYS A 4 4.37 20.10 24.98
CA CYS A 4 3.37 19.71 23.99
C CYS A 4 3.87 18.41 23.38
N LYS A 5 3.36 17.27 23.87
CA LYS A 5 3.69 15.93 23.37
C LYS A 5 2.50 15.39 22.60
N GLY A 6 2.74 14.95 21.37
CA GLY A 6 1.78 14.17 20.58
C GLY A 6 1.16 14.95 19.42
N ASP A 7 2.01 15.45 18.55
CA ASP A 7 1.74 15.60 17.12
C ASP A 7 0.91 14.41 16.61
N ALA A 8 -0.32 14.74 16.22
CA ALA A 8 -1.29 13.83 15.64
C ALA A 8 -0.79 13.32 14.28
N GLY A 9 0.00 12.26 14.30
CA GLY A 9 0.31 11.45 13.12
C GLY A 9 -0.78 10.40 12.89
N TYR A 10 -2.01 10.81 12.64
CA TYR A 10 -3.06 9.92 12.13
C TYR A 10 -3.25 10.18 10.66
N LEU A 11 -2.36 9.67 9.79
CA LEU A 11 -2.57 9.71 8.34
C LEU A 11 -1.81 8.55 7.67
N ASP A 12 -2.34 7.33 7.83
CA ASP A 12 -2.30 6.32 6.76
C ASP A 12 -3.43 5.30 6.98
N TYR A 13 -4.67 5.78 6.99
CA TYR A 13 -5.83 4.89 6.88
C TYR A 13 -6.55 5.25 5.59
N VAL A 14 -5.95 4.85 4.47
CA VAL A 14 -6.72 4.74 3.23
C VAL A 14 -7.77 3.66 3.50
N THR A 15 -9.02 4.05 3.70
CA THR A 15 -10.12 3.09 3.80
C THR A 15 -10.34 2.47 2.43
N THR A 16 -10.74 1.21 2.39
CA THR A 16 -11.11 0.50 1.15
C THR A 16 -12.11 1.28 0.31
N ASP A 17 -13.04 1.97 0.98
CA ASP A 17 -14.04 2.83 0.35
C ASP A 17 -13.41 3.99 -0.44
N PHE A 18 -12.25 4.51 -0.01
CA PHE A 18 -11.52 5.56 -0.71
C PHE A 18 -10.85 5.08 -2.00
N LEU A 19 -10.34 3.84 -2.01
CA LEU A 19 -9.74 3.24 -3.21
C LEU A 19 -10.77 2.87 -4.28
N ILE A 20 -12.01 2.58 -3.84
CA ILE A 20 -13.13 2.22 -4.73
C ILE A 20 -13.89 3.48 -5.21
N GLY A 21 -13.73 4.61 -4.52
CA GLY A 21 -14.69 5.72 -4.52
C GLY A 21 -14.56 6.80 -5.59
N GLU A 22 -13.37 7.25 -6.02
CA GLU A 22 -13.28 8.41 -6.93
C GLU A 22 -12.10 8.31 -7.93
N GLY A 23 -12.42 8.31 -9.24
CA GLY A 23 -11.45 8.44 -10.34
C GLY A 23 -11.20 7.18 -11.19
N GLU A 24 -10.23 7.23 -12.12
CA GLU A 24 -9.81 6.14 -13.07
C GLU A 24 -9.54 4.77 -12.42
N ASN A 25 -9.52 4.75 -11.09
CA ASN A 25 -9.33 3.64 -10.17
C ASN A 25 -10.62 2.91 -9.77
N ALA A 26 -11.79 3.37 -10.21
CA ALA A 26 -13.12 2.81 -9.88
C ALA A 26 -13.34 1.35 -10.36
N SER A 27 -12.35 0.72 -11.00
CA SER A 27 -12.38 -0.71 -11.37
C SER A 27 -11.37 -1.57 -10.62
N TYR A 28 -10.76 -1.08 -9.54
CA TYR A 28 -9.90 -1.94 -8.73
C TYR A 28 -10.69 -3.13 -8.22
N ASP A 29 -10.19 -4.32 -8.58
CA ASP A 29 -10.75 -5.57 -8.12
C ASP A 29 -10.76 -5.56 -6.59
N LYS A 30 -11.94 -5.75 -6.00
CA LYS A 30 -12.14 -5.80 -4.55
C LYS A 30 -11.17 -6.78 -3.90
N GLU A 31 -10.86 -7.88 -4.57
CA GLU A 31 -9.91 -8.88 -4.09
C GLU A 31 -8.49 -8.30 -3.93
N ILE A 32 -8.07 -7.41 -4.83
CA ILE A 32 -6.76 -6.75 -4.74
C ILE A 32 -6.73 -5.83 -3.51
N VAL A 33 -7.80 -5.06 -3.28
CA VAL A 33 -7.86 -4.15 -2.14
C VAL A 33 -7.85 -4.92 -0.82
N ASP A 34 -8.60 -6.01 -0.73
CA ASP A 34 -8.63 -6.87 0.45
C ASP A 34 -7.25 -7.48 0.74
N ARG A 35 -6.53 -7.92 -0.30
CA ARG A 35 -5.15 -8.41 -0.15
C ARG A 35 -4.21 -7.34 0.40
N ILE A 36 -4.25 -6.11 -0.13
CA ILE A 36 -3.41 -5.00 0.36
C ILE A 36 -3.73 -4.67 1.82
N ASN A 37 -5.02 -4.64 2.19
CA ASN A 37 -5.43 -4.45 3.57
C ASN A 37 -4.87 -5.50 4.52
N ASP A 38 -4.90 -6.77 4.12
CA ASP A 38 -4.40 -7.86 4.94
C ASP A 38 -2.89 -7.76 5.12
N ILE A 39 -2.15 -7.36 4.07
CA ILE A 39 -0.71 -7.06 4.15
C ILE A 39 -0.45 -5.94 5.15
N GLN A 40 -1.27 -4.89 5.16
CA GLN A 40 -1.12 -3.77 6.10
C GLN A 40 -1.34 -4.16 7.56
N LYS A 41 -2.08 -5.24 7.83
CA LYS A 41 -2.30 -5.74 9.20
C LYS A 41 -1.21 -6.70 9.68
N MET A 42 -0.29 -7.12 8.81
CA MET A 42 0.82 -8.00 9.18
C MET A 42 1.83 -7.29 10.10
N ASP A 43 2.60 -8.08 10.84
CA ASP A 43 3.75 -7.58 11.59
C ASP A 43 4.77 -6.94 10.65
N ALA A 44 5.62 -6.06 11.19
CA ALA A 44 6.52 -5.24 10.40
C ALA A 44 7.53 -6.05 9.58
N GLU A 45 8.00 -7.18 10.11
CA GLU A 45 8.98 -8.03 9.43
C GLU A 45 8.35 -8.74 8.22
N THR A 46 7.23 -9.43 8.45
CA THR A 46 6.48 -10.13 7.40
C THR A 46 6.01 -9.16 6.30
N LYS A 47 5.47 -8.00 6.70
CA LYS A 47 5.03 -6.95 5.79
C LYS A 47 6.16 -6.46 4.89
N SER A 48 7.34 -6.19 5.48
CA SER A 48 8.52 -5.73 4.75
C SER A 48 9.00 -6.76 3.72
N ILE A 49 9.06 -8.04 4.10
CA ILE A 49 9.43 -9.12 3.18
C ILE A 49 8.49 -9.16 1.98
N LEU A 50 7.18 -9.10 2.22
CA LEU A 50 6.20 -9.19 1.15
C LEU A 50 6.23 -7.98 0.21
N PHE A 51 6.42 -6.76 0.74
CA PHE A 51 6.60 -5.58 -0.11
C PHE A 51 7.84 -5.68 -0.98
N ASN A 52 8.97 -6.17 -0.43
CA ASN A 52 10.17 -6.38 -1.23
C ASN A 52 9.93 -7.35 -2.42
N VAL A 53 9.14 -8.41 -2.21
CA VAL A 53 8.79 -9.36 -3.28
C VAL A 53 7.93 -8.67 -4.35
N ILE A 54 6.88 -7.94 -3.93
CA ILE A 54 5.99 -7.20 -4.84
C ILE A 54 6.81 -6.22 -5.69
N ASP A 55 7.64 -5.40 -5.04
CA ASP A 55 8.47 -4.39 -5.70
C ASP A 55 9.44 -5.03 -6.71
N THR A 56 10.04 -6.17 -6.34
CA THR A 56 10.94 -6.92 -7.24
C THR A 56 10.25 -7.31 -8.54
N TYR A 57 9.02 -7.84 -8.46
CA TYR A 57 8.28 -8.26 -9.66
C TYR A 57 7.77 -7.07 -10.48
N ILE A 58 7.33 -5.98 -9.82
CA ILE A 58 6.96 -4.73 -10.51
C ILE A 58 8.16 -4.16 -11.26
N GLN A 59 9.33 -4.09 -10.61
CA GLN A 59 10.55 -3.59 -11.23
C GLN A 59 10.99 -4.47 -12.40
N ASN A 60 10.92 -5.80 -12.26
CA ASN A 60 11.22 -6.73 -13.34
C ASN A 60 10.29 -6.52 -14.54
N PHE A 61 8.98 -6.37 -14.30
CA PHE A 61 8.02 -6.09 -15.36
C PHE A 61 8.30 -4.76 -16.09
N LYS A 62 8.57 -3.68 -15.35
CA LYS A 62 8.93 -2.38 -15.93
C LYS A 62 10.23 -2.44 -16.72
N THR A 63 11.23 -3.14 -16.19
CA THR A 63 12.51 -3.39 -16.87
C THR A 63 12.29 -4.10 -18.20
N LYS A 64 11.51 -5.18 -18.23
CA LYS A 64 11.20 -5.90 -19.47
C LYS A 64 10.54 -5.01 -20.52
N GLN A 65 9.58 -4.18 -20.15
CA GLN A 65 8.93 -3.25 -21.08
C GLN A 65 9.86 -2.15 -21.62
N ALA A 66 10.89 -1.76 -20.87
CA ALA A 66 11.83 -0.71 -21.28
C ALA A 66 12.94 -1.21 -22.22
N PHE A 67 13.22 -2.52 -22.21
CA PHE A 67 14.27 -3.16 -23.01
C PHE A 67 13.72 -4.10 -24.11
N GLN A 68 12.40 -4.12 -24.29
CA GLN A 68 11.69 -4.77 -25.41
C GLN A 68 11.24 -3.70 -26.41
#